data_AF-A0A9P4VMS9-F1
#
_entry.id   AF-A0A9P4VMS9-F1
#
_cell.length_a   1.000
_cell.length_b   1.000
_cell.length_c   1.000
_cell.angle_alpha   90.00
_cell.angle_beta   90.00
_cell.angle_gamma   90.00
#
_symmetry.space_group_name_H-M   'P 1'
#
loop_
_entity.id
_entity.type
_entity.pdbx_description
1 polymer ?
#
loop_
_entity_poly.entity_id
_entity_poly.type
_entity_poly.pdbx_seq_one_letter_code
_entity_poly.pdbx_strand_id
1 'polypeptide(L)'
;MDLQLMLYDMFCRVDLCNTTLPVGGGPKQDQPSYVAKGTWANMSYFAFHHDPAVFGSDWKYMPFGGGQRTCLGQQKVLAKAAHVIARLTSIIESLESRDEKEWKGELKLTCKSANGCKVALS
;
A
#
# COMPACT_ATOMS: atom_id res chain seq x y z
N MET A 1 9.63 -26.79 0.10
CA MET A 1 10.06 -26.07 1.31
C MET A 1 11.01 -24.99 0.83
N ASP A 2 10.51 -23.80 0.53
CA ASP A 2 11.39 -22.65 0.31
C ASP A 2 10.71 -21.35 0.78
N LEU A 3 11.43 -20.67 1.66
CA LEU A 3 11.04 -19.61 2.57
C LEU A 3 10.85 -18.24 1.88
N GLN A 4 10.02 -18.14 0.83
CA GLN A 4 9.86 -16.87 0.10
C GLN A 4 8.48 -16.21 0.18
N LEU A 5 7.53 -16.84 0.89
CA LEU A 5 6.25 -16.24 1.25
C LEU A 5 6.20 -15.81 2.72
N MET A 6 7.34 -15.41 3.30
CA MET A 6 7.30 -14.36 4.31
C MET A 6 6.90 -13.07 3.59
N LEU A 7 5.62 -13.01 3.19
CA LEU A 7 4.92 -11.76 2.99
C LEU A 7 5.27 -10.92 4.21
N TYR A 8 5.79 -9.72 3.97
CA TYR A 8 5.85 -8.71 4.99
C TYR A 8 4.42 -8.52 5.52
N ASP A 9 4.05 -9.21 6.60
CA ASP A 9 2.74 -9.17 7.26
C ASP A 9 2.57 -7.85 8.03
N MET A 10 2.89 -6.75 7.36
CA MET A 10 2.60 -5.42 7.84
C MET A 10 1.14 -5.15 7.51
N PHE A 11 0.37 -4.82 8.54
CA PHE A 11 -1.10 -4.63 8.51
C PHE A 11 -1.96 -5.90 8.64
N CYS A 12 -1.40 -6.99 9.12
CA CYS A 12 -2.18 -8.11 9.59
C CYS A 12 -2.98 -7.77 10.87
N ARG A 13 -4.11 -8.46 11.04
CA ARG A 13 -4.91 -8.52 12.25
C ARG A 13 -5.19 -9.98 12.56
N VAL A 14 -5.38 -10.30 13.84
CA VAL A 14 -5.81 -11.63 14.27
C VAL A 14 -7.15 -11.50 14.97
N ASP A 15 -8.09 -12.35 14.60
CA ASP A 15 -9.41 -12.36 15.22
C ASP A 15 -9.32 -12.97 16.63
N LEU A 16 -9.65 -12.16 17.64
CA LEU A 16 -9.56 -12.58 19.04
C LEU A 16 -10.75 -13.44 19.49
N CYS A 17 -11.83 -13.42 18.71
CA CYS A 17 -13.02 -14.22 18.89
C CYS A 17 -13.60 -14.60 17.53
N ASN A 18 -14.54 -15.55 17.54
CA ASN A 18 -15.32 -15.88 16.36
C ASN A 18 -16.10 -14.63 15.94
N THR A 19 -15.90 -14.20 14.70
CA THR A 19 -16.46 -12.98 14.15
C THR A 19 -17.20 -13.32 12.85
N THR A 20 -18.28 -12.61 12.58
CA THR A 20 -18.94 -12.67 11.28
C THR A 20 -18.80 -11.29 10.64
N LEU A 21 -18.07 -11.22 9.53
CA LEU A 21 -18.02 -10.01 8.72
C LEU A 21 -19.38 -9.81 8.04
N PRO A 22 -19.89 -8.57 7.96
CA PRO A 22 -21.20 -8.32 7.38
C PRO A 22 -21.27 -8.65 5.88
N VAL A 23 -20.13 -8.59 5.18
CA VAL A 23 -19.98 -8.86 3.74
C VAL A 23 -18.65 -9.58 3.47
N GLY A 24 -18.45 -10.05 2.25
CA GLY A 24 -17.25 -10.77 1.80
C GLY A 24 -17.47 -12.27 1.54
N GLY A 25 -18.65 -12.80 1.86
CA GLY A 25 -19.06 -14.18 1.62
C GLY A 25 -19.87 -14.34 0.33
N GLY A 26 -19.97 -15.59 -0.14
CA GLY A 26 -20.73 -15.95 -1.34
C GLY A 26 -20.05 -15.53 -2.67
N PRO A 27 -20.57 -15.98 -3.82
CA PRO A 27 -19.95 -15.71 -5.13
C PRO A 27 -19.87 -14.23 -5.51
N LYS A 28 -20.78 -13.40 -4.98
CA LYS A 28 -20.84 -11.96 -5.21
C LYS A 28 -20.19 -11.13 -4.10
N GLN A 29 -19.63 -11.77 -3.06
CA GLN A 29 -19.04 -11.12 -1.89
C GLN A 29 -20.01 -10.23 -1.10
N ASP A 30 -21.32 -10.44 -1.25
CA ASP A 30 -22.41 -9.64 -0.65
C ASP A 30 -23.05 -10.30 0.58
N GLN A 31 -22.62 -11.52 0.93
CA GLN A 31 -23.17 -12.27 2.07
C GLN A 31 -22.23 -12.21 3.28
N PRO A 32 -22.75 -12.46 4.49
CA PRO A 32 -21.91 -12.55 5.68
C PRO A 32 -20.83 -13.64 5.54
N SER A 33 -19.66 -13.37 6.08
CA SER A 33 -18.52 -14.30 6.08
C SER A 33 -18.12 -14.64 7.50
N TYR A 34 -18.15 -15.93 7.86
CA TYR A 34 -17.70 -16.41 9.17
C TYR A 34 -16.16 -16.46 9.22
N VAL A 35 -15.60 -15.92 10.29
CA VAL A 35 -14.17 -15.86 10.56
C VAL A 35 -13.91 -16.45 11.94
N ALA A 36 -13.19 -17.57 11.98
CA ALA A 36 -12.88 -18.25 13.23
C ALA A 36 -11.88 -17.45 14.07
N LYS A 37 -11.97 -17.57 15.40
CA LYS A 37 -10.93 -17.08 16.32
C LYS A 37 -9.55 -17.60 15.90
N GLY A 38 -8.56 -16.71 15.90
CA GLY A 38 -7.18 -17.02 15.51
C GLY A 38 -6.91 -16.89 14.01
N THR A 39 -7.92 -16.56 13.20
CA THR A 39 -7.72 -16.28 11.78
C THR A 39 -6.90 -15.02 11.60
N TRP A 40 -5.94 -15.06 10.67
CA TRP A 40 -5.18 -13.90 10.25
C TRP A 40 -5.90 -13.20 9.10
N ALA A 41 -6.28 -11.94 9.31
CA ALA A 41 -6.80 -11.06 8.28
C ALA A 41 -5.67 -10.14 7.81
N ASN A 42 -5.26 -10.29 6.55
CA ASN A 42 -4.28 -9.42 5.92
C ASN A 42 -4.97 -8.41 4.98
N MET A 43 -4.56 -7.15 5.04
CA MET A 43 -5.05 -6.11 4.16
C MET A 43 -4.09 -5.91 2.98
N SER A 44 -4.54 -6.25 1.77
CA SER A 44 -3.79 -5.95 0.54
C SER A 44 -4.01 -4.50 0.12
N TYR A 45 -3.08 -3.62 0.50
CA TYR A 45 -3.12 -2.22 0.06
C TYR A 45 -3.00 -2.06 -1.45
N PHE A 46 -2.26 -2.95 -2.12
CA PHE A 46 -2.17 -2.94 -3.58
C PHE A 46 -3.55 -3.17 -4.21
N ALA A 47 -4.25 -4.24 -3.84
CA ALA A 47 -5.59 -4.51 -4.36
C ALA A 47 -6.56 -3.37 -4.01
N PHE A 48 -6.49 -2.87 -2.77
CA PHE A 48 -7.36 -1.79 -2.30
C PHE A 48 -7.14 -0.46 -3.06
N HIS A 49 -5.89 -0.03 -3.30
CA HIS A 49 -5.59 1.21 -4.05
C HIS A 49 -6.03 1.16 -5.52
N HIS A 50 -6.24 -0.04 -6.04
CA HIS A 50 -6.66 -0.29 -7.42
C HIS A 50 -8.13 -0.73 -7.54
N ASP A 51 -8.89 -0.76 -6.44
CA ASP A 51 -10.29 -1.19 -6.48
C ASP A 51 -11.20 -0.03 -6.97
N PRO A 52 -11.77 -0.14 -8.19
CA PRO A 52 -12.61 0.91 -8.72
C PRO A 52 -13.95 1.04 -7.99
N ALA A 53 -14.39 0.00 -7.26
CA ALA A 53 -15.58 0.09 -6.43
C ALA A 53 -15.40 1.05 -5.25
N VAL A 54 -14.15 1.24 -4.79
CA VAL A 54 -13.81 2.14 -3.68
C VAL A 54 -13.40 3.52 -4.18
N PHE A 55 -12.59 3.58 -5.25
CA PHE A 55 -11.95 4.82 -5.69
C PHE A 55 -12.41 5.37 -7.04
N GLY A 56 -13.27 4.64 -7.76
CA GLY A 56 -13.71 5.00 -9.10
C GLY A 56 -12.64 4.68 -10.15
N SER A 57 -12.63 5.42 -11.27
CA SER A 57 -11.60 5.27 -12.31
C SER A 57 -10.21 5.72 -11.85
N ASP A 58 -10.13 6.49 -10.76
CA ASP A 58 -8.90 7.06 -10.25
C ASP A 58 -8.31 6.16 -9.15
N TRP A 59 -7.00 5.99 -9.18
CA TRP A 59 -6.30 5.36 -8.06
C TRP A 59 -6.22 6.35 -6.88
N LYS A 60 -6.34 5.84 -5.65
CA LYS A 60 -6.02 6.63 -4.45
C LYS A 60 -4.93 5.98 -3.63
N TYR A 61 -4.09 6.83 -3.06
CA TYR A 61 -2.97 6.42 -2.23
C TYR A 61 -3.32 6.54 -0.75
N MET A 62 -3.39 5.41 -0.06
CA MET A 62 -3.62 5.35 1.40
C MET A 62 -2.48 4.57 2.09
N PRO A 63 -1.28 5.16 2.22
CA PRO A 63 -0.10 4.45 2.74
C PRO A 63 0.02 4.47 4.27
N PHE A 64 -0.85 5.21 4.96
CA PHE A 64 -0.78 5.45 6.40
C PHE A 64 -1.80 4.63 7.20
N GLY A 65 -2.53 3.73 6.52
CA GLY A 65 -3.63 2.97 7.10
C GLY A 65 -4.79 3.83 7.57
N GLY A 66 -5.60 3.27 8.47
CA GLY A 66 -6.82 3.91 8.98
C GLY A 66 -7.21 3.43 10.39
N GLY A 67 -8.18 4.11 10.99
CA GLY A 67 -8.71 3.80 12.32
C GLY A 67 -7.74 4.09 13.47
N GLN A 68 -7.88 3.36 14.58
CA GLN A 68 -7.09 3.55 15.81
C GLN A 68 -5.59 3.26 15.64
N ARG A 69 -5.20 2.61 14.53
CA ARG A 69 -3.81 2.27 14.21
C ARG A 69 -3.30 3.01 12.97
N THR A 70 -3.93 4.14 12.63
CA THR A 70 -3.41 5.07 11.61
C THR A 70 -2.00 5.52 11.99
N CYS A 71 -1.13 5.69 10.99
CA CYS A 71 0.24 6.13 11.22
C CYS A 71 0.26 7.49 11.94
N LEU A 72 0.70 7.49 13.19
CA LEU A 72 0.85 8.71 14.00
C LEU A 72 1.81 9.72 13.34
N GLY A 73 2.76 9.21 12.55
CA GLY A 73 3.72 10.03 11.81
C GLY A 73 3.18 10.65 10.52
N GLN A 74 1.93 10.40 10.11
CA GLN A 74 1.40 10.81 8.81
C GLN A 74 1.65 12.29 8.51
N GLN A 75 1.25 13.19 9.40
CA GLN A 75 1.40 14.63 9.17
C GLN A 75 2.87 15.05 9.09
N LYS A 76 3.73 14.46 9.94
CA LYS A 76 5.19 14.70 9.91
C LYS A 76 5.82 14.21 8.61
N VAL A 77 5.46 13.02 8.15
CA VAL A 77 5.98 12.44 6.91
C VAL A 77 5.52 13.24 5.71
N LEU A 78 4.24 13.59 5.63
CA LEU A 78 3.68 14.41 4.56
C LEU A 78 4.34 15.80 4.51
N ALA A 79 4.47 16.47 5.65
CA ALA A 79 5.15 17.76 5.71
C ALA A 79 6.62 17.67 5.28
N LYS A 80 7.34 16.64 5.72
CA LYS A 80 8.73 16.40 5.31
C LYS A 80 8.85 16.07 3.83
N ALA A 81 7.98 15.22 3.30
CA ALA A 81 7.98 14.86 1.88
C ALA A 81 7.70 16.09 1.01
N ALA A 82 6.68 16.88 1.37
CA ALA A 82 6.38 18.13 0.69
C ALA A 82 7.56 19.11 0.73
N HIS A 83 8.22 19.25 1.90
CA HIS A 83 9.40 20.10 2.02
C HIS A 83 10.56 19.61 1.15
N VAL A 84 10.88 18.31 1.18
CA VAL A 84 11.95 17.72 0.36
C VAL A 84 11.66 17.91 -1.13
N ILE A 85 10.43 17.63 -1.58
CA ILE A 85 10.04 17.82 -2.99
C ILE A 85 10.19 19.30 -3.38
N ALA A 86 9.65 20.23 -2.59
CA ALA A 86 9.75 21.66 -2.87
C ALA A 86 11.21 22.15 -2.91
N ARG A 87 12.08 21.63 -2.02
CA ARG A 87 13.51 21.94 -2.03
C ARG A 87 14.22 21.36 -3.25
N LEU A 88 13.92 20.12 -3.63
CA LEU A 88 14.48 19.51 -4.83
C LEU A 88 14.11 20.31 -6.09
N THR A 89 12.84 20.71 -6.23
CA THR A 89 12.38 21.52 -7.37
C THR A 89 12.97 22.93 -7.40
N SER A 90 13.45 23.44 -6.26
CA SER A 90 14.09 24.76 -6.20
C SER A 90 15.58 24.76 -6.57
N ILE A 91 16.23 23.59 -6.56
CA ILE A 91 17.69 23.48 -6.76
C ILE A 91 18.08 22.65 -7.99
N ILE A 92 17.18 21.81 -8.50
CA ILE A 92 17.40 20.97 -9.67
C ILE A 92 16.65 21.61 -10.84
N GLU A 93 17.36 21.87 -11.94
CA GLU A 93 16.78 22.43 -13.16
C GLU A 93 16.07 21.35 -13.98
N SER A 94 16.68 20.16 -14.09
CA SER A 94 16.07 19.04 -14.80
C SER A 94 16.23 17.70 -14.07
N LEU A 95 15.21 16.85 -14.20
CA LEU A 95 15.16 15.49 -13.65
C LEU A 95 14.78 14.51 -14.77
N GLU A 96 15.69 13.63 -15.14
CA GLU A 96 15.48 12.66 -16.22
C GLU A 96 15.63 11.23 -15.73
N SER A 97 14.72 10.34 -16.16
CA SER A 97 14.89 8.89 -15.96
C SER A 97 16.09 8.39 -16.77
N ARG A 98 16.94 7.59 -16.12
CA ARG A 98 18.03 6.84 -16.76
C ARG A 98 17.78 5.33 -16.71
N ASP A 99 16.51 4.96 -16.56
CA ASP A 99 16.00 3.61 -16.72
C ASP A 99 15.16 3.53 -18.00
N GLU A 100 15.66 2.76 -18.97
CA GLU A 100 15.00 2.52 -20.27
C GLU A 100 14.02 1.33 -20.21
N LYS A 101 14.00 0.59 -19.10
CA LYS A 101 13.16 -0.59 -18.95
C LYS A 101 11.72 -0.19 -18.64
N GLU A 102 10.80 -1.05 -19.04
CA GLU A 102 9.41 -0.95 -18.60
C GLU A 102 9.32 -0.98 -17.06
N TRP A 103 8.40 -0.20 -16.52
CA TRP A 103 8.15 -0.18 -15.08
C TRP A 103 7.65 -1.55 -14.60
N LYS A 104 8.28 -2.06 -13.56
CA LYS A 104 7.83 -3.27 -12.85
C LYS A 104 7.71 -2.97 -11.37
N GLY A 105 6.54 -3.21 -10.81
CA GLY A 105 6.31 -3.07 -9.37
C GLY A 105 6.95 -4.22 -8.60
N GLU A 106 7.74 -3.89 -7.57
CA GLU A 106 8.16 -4.81 -6.54
C GLU A 106 7.30 -4.57 -5.29
N LEU A 107 6.59 -5.62 -4.86
CA LEU A 107 5.81 -5.58 -3.63
C LEU A 107 6.75 -5.56 -2.42
N LYS A 108 6.88 -4.39 -1.80
CA LYS A 108 7.44 -4.20 -0.44
C LYS A 108 6.32 -3.74 0.49
N LEU A 109 6.67 -3.18 1.66
CA LEU A 109 5.71 -2.47 2.51
C LEU A 109 4.87 -1.45 1.72
N THR A 110 5.54 -0.68 0.86
CA THR A 110 4.92 0.14 -0.19
C THR A 110 5.48 -0.30 -1.53
N CYS A 111 4.66 -0.39 -2.57
CA CYS A 111 5.14 -0.74 -3.91
C CYS A 111 6.26 0.21 -4.33
N LYS A 112 7.35 -0.35 -4.87
CA LYS A 112 8.46 0.43 -5.44
C LYS A 112 8.82 -0.12 -6.81
N SER A 113 9.54 0.64 -7.62
CA SER A 113 10.10 0.11 -8.86
C SER A 113 11.11 -1.01 -8.55
N ALA A 114 10.95 -2.16 -9.20
CA ALA A 114 11.89 -3.28 -9.17
C ALA A 114 13.24 -2.91 -9.83
N ASN A 115 13.24 -1.94 -10.74
CA ASN A 115 14.44 -1.49 -11.44
C ASN A 115 15.24 -0.45 -10.63
N GLY A 116 14.70 0.02 -9.50
CA GLY A 116 15.29 1.10 -8.70
C GLY A 116 14.89 2.50 -9.19
N CYS A 117 15.75 3.49 -8.92
CA CYS A 117 15.52 4.90 -9.27
C CYS A 117 16.83 5.49 -9.81
N LYS A 118 17.16 5.19 -11.07
CA LYS A 118 18.34 5.74 -11.74
C LYS A 118 17.93 7.01 -12.46
N VAL A 119 18.50 8.14 -12.07
CA VAL A 119 18.15 9.46 -12.60
C VAL A 119 19.40 10.30 -12.90
N ALA A 120 19.28 11.26 -13.81
CA ALA A 120 20.25 12.34 -13.98
C ALA A 120 19.63 13.65 -13.53
N LEU A 121 20.47 14.52 -12.95
CA LEU A 121 20.13 15.84 -12.46
C LEU A 121 21.01 16.86 -13.19
N SER A 122 20.44 17.99 -13.59
CA SER A 122 21.19 19.18 -14.03
C SER A 122 20.80 20.40 -13.22
#